data_AF-A0A945XVW1-F1
#
_entry.id   AF-A0A945XVW1-F1
#
_cell.length_a   1.000
_cell.length_b   1.000
_cell.length_c   1.000
_cell.angle_alpha   90.00
_cell.angle_beta   90.00
_cell.angle_gamma   90.00
#
_symmetry.space_group_name_H-M   'P 1'
#
loop_
_entity.id
_entity.type
_entity.pdbx_description
1 polymer ?
#
loop_
_entity_poly.entity_id
_entity_poly.type
_entity_poly.pdbx_seq_one_letter_code
_entity_poly.pdbx_strand_id
1 'polypeptide(L)'
;MLNKKHLFAALKIALIGVLFAVIFYNISWVDSYSRLDAQGEVLVETEGQIVGPWDQDRVHFLVKGTTRATDLFRGVQVDGTTIAFSPGLPTYVRNLDIALFALGAALFFVFVVLINSRWWFLLRANGLGVGFFEAQKFGWIGLFFSNVVPGATGGDVVKAVYIVRRCSGDKVRAVVSIVVDRILGVMSLLLVGSLASTLAMDRFPVFASTMWLTGLGVLLFCFLLISPT
;
A
#
# COMPACT_ATOMS: atom_id res chain seq x y z
N MET A 1 -39.54 -7.62 2.55
CA MET A 1 -38.53 -8.44 3.27
C MET A 1 -37.14 -8.06 2.77
N LEU A 2 -36.33 -7.38 3.58
CA LEU A 2 -34.97 -6.97 3.21
C LEU A 2 -34.08 -8.23 3.12
N ASN A 3 -33.46 -8.46 1.96
CA ASN A 3 -32.63 -9.65 1.70
C ASN A 3 -31.47 -9.71 2.70
N LYS A 4 -31.25 -10.85 3.40
CA LYS A 4 -30.20 -11.02 4.42
C LYS A 4 -28.82 -10.56 3.93
N LYS A 5 -28.51 -10.71 2.63
CA LYS A 5 -27.28 -10.19 2.00
C LYS A 5 -27.12 -8.67 2.10
N HIS A 6 -28.19 -7.90 1.87
CA HIS A 6 -28.15 -6.45 1.97
C HIS A 6 -28.03 -5.97 3.42
N LEU A 7 -28.64 -6.70 4.36
CA LEU A 7 -28.49 -6.42 5.80
C LEU A 7 -27.03 -6.62 6.26
N PHE A 8 -26.39 -7.72 5.86
CA PHE A 8 -24.98 -7.96 6.18
C PHE A 8 -24.04 -6.92 5.53
N ALA A 9 -24.31 -6.51 4.29
CA ALA A 9 -23.54 -5.46 3.63
C ALA A 9 -23.68 -4.11 4.35
N ALA A 10 -24.91 -3.73 4.71
CA ALA A 10 -25.19 -2.51 5.46
C ALA A 10 -24.51 -2.51 6.84
N LEU A 11 -24.55 -3.64 7.55
CA LEU A 11 -23.87 -3.78 8.85
C LEU A 11 -22.36 -3.60 8.73
N LYS A 12 -21.72 -4.17 7.69
CA LYS A 12 -20.28 -3.98 7.44
C LYS A 12 -19.94 -2.53 7.13
N ILE A 13 -20.73 -1.86 6.30
CA ILE A 13 -20.53 -0.43 5.97
C ILE A 13 -20.68 0.43 7.23
N ALA A 14 -21.69 0.15 8.05
CA ALA A 14 -21.89 0.84 9.32
C ALA A 14 -20.71 0.62 10.28
N LEU A 15 -20.22 -0.62 10.40
CA LEU A 15 -19.04 -0.94 11.22
C LEU A 15 -17.79 -0.18 10.74
N ILE A 16 -17.56 -0.15 9.42
CA ILE A 16 -16.46 0.62 8.82
C ILE A 16 -16.63 2.11 9.15
N GLY A 17 -17.83 2.68 8.98
CA GLY A 17 -18.10 4.08 9.32
C GLY A 17 -17.84 4.40 10.79
N VAL A 18 -18.25 3.52 11.71
CA VAL A 18 -17.96 3.67 13.15
C VAL A 18 -16.47 3.59 13.43
N LEU A 19 -15.76 2.64 12.81
CA LEU A 19 -14.31 2.52 12.96
C LEU A 19 -13.60 3.80 12.49
N PHE A 20 -13.96 4.31 11.31
CA PHE A 20 -13.44 5.58 10.80
C PHE A 20 -13.75 6.73 11.77
N ALA A 21 -14.98 6.83 12.27
CA ALA A 21 -15.34 7.88 13.24
C ALA A 21 -14.49 7.79 14.52
N VAL A 22 -14.28 6.59 15.07
CA VAL A 22 -13.44 6.37 16.24
C VAL A 22 -11.98 6.77 15.96
N ILE A 23 -11.43 6.37 14.81
CA ILE A 23 -10.06 6.71 14.39
C ILE A 23 -9.92 8.23 14.25
N PHE A 24 -10.82 8.88 13.51
CA PHE A 24 -10.79 10.32 13.29
C PHE A 24 -10.95 11.12 14.59
N TYR A 25 -11.73 10.61 15.54
CA TYR A 25 -11.92 11.24 16.84
C TYR A 25 -10.70 11.08 17.77
N ASN A 26 -10.02 9.94 17.72
CA ASN A 26 -8.87 9.67 18.59
C ASN A 26 -7.54 10.26 18.08
N ILE A 27 -7.42 10.51 16.78
CA ILE A 27 -6.22 11.11 16.20
C ILE A 27 -6.26 12.63 16.41
N SER A 28 -5.24 13.19 17.04
CA SER A 28 -5.00 14.65 17.05
C SER A 28 -4.52 15.08 15.66
N TRP A 29 -5.38 15.79 14.92
CA TRP A 29 -5.07 16.34 13.59
C TRP A 29 -4.26 17.64 13.65
N VAL A 30 -3.77 18.00 14.84
CA VAL A 30 -3.13 19.26 15.18
C VAL A 30 -1.61 19.06 15.16
N ASP A 31 -0.87 20.08 14.74
CA ASP A 31 0.59 20.02 14.81
C ASP A 31 1.04 20.00 16.27
N SER A 32 1.99 19.12 16.61
CA SER A 32 2.62 19.09 17.92
C SER A 32 4.13 19.02 17.81
N TYR A 33 4.82 19.42 18.88
CA TYR A 33 6.21 19.03 19.08
C TYR A 33 6.35 18.34 20.44
N SER A 34 7.22 17.34 20.47
CA SER A 34 7.52 16.55 21.66
C SER A 34 8.96 16.81 22.09
N ARG A 35 9.15 17.07 23.39
CA ARG A 35 10.47 17.11 24.02
C ARG A 35 10.80 15.73 24.54
N LEU A 36 11.90 15.17 24.09
CA LEU A 36 12.37 13.84 24.43
C LEU A 36 13.57 13.96 25.39
N ASP A 37 13.67 13.07 26.37
CA ASP A 37 14.87 12.91 27.21
C ASP A 37 16.04 12.30 26.42
N ALA A 38 17.24 12.25 27.01
CA ALA A 38 18.43 11.63 26.43
C ALA A 38 18.23 10.15 26.05
N GLN A 39 17.27 9.47 26.68
CA GLN A 39 16.87 8.08 26.42
C GLN A 39 15.74 7.97 25.38
N GLY A 40 15.21 9.09 24.87
CA GLY A 40 14.16 9.13 23.87
C GLY A 40 12.73 9.04 24.41
N GLU A 41 12.51 9.20 25.72
CA GLU A 41 11.16 9.23 26.31
C GLU A 41 10.52 10.62 26.19
N VAL A 42 9.23 10.69 25.85
CA VAL A 42 8.48 11.94 25.70
C VAL A 42 8.24 12.56 27.09
N LEU A 43 8.93 13.67 27.37
CA LEU A 43 8.78 14.45 28.60
C LEU A 43 7.54 15.35 28.54
N VAL A 44 7.37 16.08 27.44
CA VAL A 44 6.28 17.03 27.25
C VAL A 44 5.91 17.08 25.77
N GLU A 45 4.61 16.94 25.47
CA GLU A 45 4.03 17.21 24.16
C GLU A 45 3.29 18.55 24.21
N THR A 46 3.56 19.42 23.23
CA THR A 46 2.92 20.73 23.12
C THR A 46 2.21 20.86 21.77
N GLU A 47 0.90 21.08 21.82
CA GLU A 47 0.09 21.34 20.63
C GLU A 47 0.22 22.79 20.14
N GLY A 48 0.07 22.98 18.83
CA GLY A 48 0.11 24.30 18.21
C GLY A 48 -0.08 24.22 16.70
N GLN A 49 0.60 25.12 16.00
CA GLN A 49 0.56 25.21 14.54
C GLN A 49 1.98 25.47 14.00
N ILE A 50 2.39 24.66 13.04
CA ILE A 50 3.63 24.88 12.30
C ILE A 50 3.37 25.89 11.19
N VAL A 51 4.18 26.95 11.14
CA VAL A 51 4.05 28.04 10.17
C VAL A 51 5.18 27.91 9.15
N GLY A 52 4.87 27.48 7.94
CA GLY A 52 5.85 27.31 6.85
C GLY A 52 6.38 25.87 6.73
N PRO A 53 7.57 25.67 6.17
CA PRO A 53 8.16 24.35 5.96
C PRO A 53 8.47 23.66 7.29
N TRP A 54 7.94 22.47 7.50
CA TRP A 54 8.21 21.69 8.72
C TRP A 54 9.50 20.85 8.62
N ASP A 55 9.98 20.60 7.40
CA ASP A 55 11.15 19.74 7.12
C ASP A 55 12.49 20.49 7.10
N GLN A 56 12.60 21.54 7.92
CA GLN A 56 13.82 22.33 8.09
C GLN A 56 14.33 22.19 9.53
N ASP A 57 15.62 22.47 9.73
CA ASP A 57 16.22 22.46 11.06
C ASP A 57 15.61 23.53 11.96
N ARG A 58 15.14 24.64 11.38
CA ARG A 58 14.40 25.70 12.07
C ARG A 58 12.94 25.63 11.67
N VAL A 59 12.08 25.43 12.65
CA VAL A 59 10.62 25.38 12.47
C VAL A 59 9.99 26.54 13.24
N HIS A 60 9.20 27.36 12.54
CA HIS A 60 8.40 28.39 13.18
C HIS A 60 7.14 27.73 13.76
N PHE A 61 7.03 27.73 15.09
CA PHE A 61 5.93 27.08 15.80
C PHE A 61 5.11 28.09 16.60
N LEU A 62 3.80 28.10 16.38
CA LEU A 62 2.83 28.88 17.13
C LEU A 62 2.17 27.98 18.17
N VAL A 63 2.53 28.14 19.45
CA VAL A 63 1.96 27.34 20.53
C VAL A 63 0.48 27.68 20.72
N LYS A 64 -0.35 26.68 21.00
CA LYS A 64 -1.77 26.86 21.26
C LYS A 64 -1.98 27.82 22.43
N GLY A 65 -2.61 28.97 22.17
CA GLY A 65 -2.86 30.02 23.17
C GLY A 65 -1.88 31.18 23.15
N THR A 66 -0.83 31.17 22.32
CA THR A 66 0.05 32.31 22.10
C THR A 66 -0.18 32.94 20.72
N THR A 67 0.07 34.25 20.61
CA THR A 67 -0.10 35.01 19.35
C THR A 67 1.21 35.19 18.59
N ARG A 68 2.35 34.79 19.19
CA ARG A 68 3.69 34.96 18.61
C ARG A 68 4.31 33.61 18.34
N ALA A 69 4.69 33.39 17.08
CA ALA A 69 5.45 32.21 16.69
C ALA A 69 6.86 32.26 17.30
N THR A 70 7.30 31.12 17.80
CA THR A 70 8.64 30.90 18.34
C THR A 70 9.43 30.04 17.38
N ASP A 71 10.70 30.38 17.22
CA ASP A 71 11.65 29.57 16.47
C ASP A 71 12.13 28.42 17.33
N LEU A 72 11.81 27.20 16.91
CA LEU A 72 12.28 25.97 17.53
C LEU A 72 13.23 25.26 16.57
N PHE A 73 14.32 24.73 17.11
CA PHE A 73 15.28 23.96 16.34
C PHE A 73 15.01 22.46 16.53
N ARG A 74 15.02 21.71 15.44
CA ARG A 74 14.89 20.25 15.45
C ARG A 74 16.18 19.65 16.01
N GLY A 75 16.06 18.65 16.89
CA GLY A 75 17.21 17.92 17.42
C GLY A 75 17.56 18.27 18.88
N VAL A 76 18.82 18.02 19.26
CA VAL A 76 19.29 18.15 20.66
C VAL A 76 19.44 19.62 21.02
N GLN A 77 18.72 20.04 22.04
CA GLN A 77 18.75 21.37 22.63
C GLN A 77 19.90 21.49 23.64
N VAL A 78 20.29 22.72 23.98
CA VAL A 78 21.32 23.05 24.98
C VAL A 78 21.05 22.40 26.35
N ASP A 79 19.77 22.18 26.68
CA ASP A 79 19.33 21.56 27.93
C ASP A 79 19.40 20.01 27.90
N GLY A 80 19.97 19.41 26.85
CA GLY A 80 20.10 17.94 26.67
C GLY A 80 18.83 17.24 26.18
N THR A 81 17.71 17.95 26.04
CA THR A 81 16.45 17.42 25.51
C THR A 81 16.41 17.46 23.98
N THR A 82 15.75 16.51 23.34
CA THR A 82 15.60 16.48 21.88
C THR A 82 14.20 16.91 21.46
N ILE A 83 14.08 17.89 20.55
CA ILE A 83 12.79 18.33 20.02
C ILE A 83 12.49 17.57 18.73
N ALA A 84 11.38 16.83 18.72
CA ALA A 84 10.82 16.18 17.55
C ALA A 84 9.48 16.83 17.17
N PHE A 85 9.31 17.17 15.90
CA PHE A 85 8.07 17.75 15.38
C PHE A 85 7.19 16.66 14.77
N SER A 86 5.91 16.70 15.10
CA SER A 86 4.86 15.84 14.56
C SER A 86 3.83 16.73 13.85
N PRO A 87 3.96 16.93 12.53
CA PRO A 87 2.96 17.70 11.78
C PRO A 87 1.62 16.97 11.77
N GLY A 88 0.54 17.73 11.82
CA GLY A 88 -0.79 17.25 11.51
C GLY A 88 -0.93 16.99 10.01
N LEU A 89 -1.93 16.19 9.64
CA LEU A 89 -2.20 15.86 8.23
C LEU A 89 -2.39 17.08 7.31
N PRO A 90 -3.06 18.19 7.72
CA PRO A 90 -3.18 19.38 6.88
C PRO A 90 -1.82 20.03 6.56
N THR A 91 -0.92 20.08 7.54
CA THR A 91 0.42 20.66 7.39
C THR A 91 1.30 19.80 6.50
N TYR A 92 1.20 18.47 6.61
CA TYR A 92 1.85 17.53 5.72
C TYR A 92 1.43 17.72 4.26
N VAL A 93 0.13 17.82 4.00
CA VAL A 93 -0.40 17.98 2.63
C VAL A 93 -0.01 19.34 2.04
N ARG A 94 0.01 20.40 2.86
CA ARG A 94 0.37 21.75 2.39
C ARG A 94 1.84 21.89 2.00
N ASN A 95 2.73 21.22 2.72
CA ASN A 95 4.17 21.25 2.48
C ASN A 95 4.67 20.04 1.67
N LEU A 96 3.76 19.34 0.99
CA LEU A 96 4.09 18.20 0.16
C LEU A 96 4.90 18.66 -1.07
N ASP A 97 6.02 18.00 -1.34
CA ASP A 97 6.72 18.17 -2.62
C ASP A 97 5.87 17.55 -3.75
N ILE A 98 5.24 18.42 -4.53
CA ILE A 98 4.34 18.04 -5.62
C ILE A 98 5.09 17.25 -6.70
N ALA A 99 6.37 17.53 -6.94
CA ALA A 99 7.15 16.84 -7.97
C ALA A 99 7.46 15.40 -7.56
N LEU A 100 7.92 15.20 -6.32
CA LEU A 100 8.15 13.85 -5.78
C LEU A 100 6.84 13.05 -5.68
N PHE A 101 5.75 13.69 -5.26
CA PHE A 101 4.44 13.06 -5.23
C PHE A 101 3.96 12.66 -6.63
N ALA A 102 4.07 13.57 -7.61
CA ALA A 102 3.68 13.30 -9.00
C ALA A 102 4.53 12.17 -9.60
N LEU A 103 5.83 12.13 -9.30
CA LEU A 103 6.71 11.05 -9.73
C LEU A 103 6.26 9.71 -9.12
N GLY A 104 5.96 9.66 -7.82
CA GLY A 104 5.44 8.47 -7.16
C GLY A 104 4.12 8.00 -7.77
N ALA A 105 3.19 8.92 -8.03
CA ALA A 105 1.92 8.64 -8.69
C ALA A 105 2.10 8.10 -10.11
N ALA A 106 3.04 8.67 -10.89
CA ALA A 106 3.37 8.22 -12.23
C ALA A 106 3.98 6.81 -12.22
N LEU A 107 4.91 6.53 -11.31
CA LEU A 107 5.51 5.20 -11.13
C LEU A 107 4.44 4.17 -10.74
N PHE A 108 3.53 4.52 -9.85
CA PHE A 108 2.41 3.66 -9.49
C PHE A 108 1.50 3.37 -10.69
N PHE A 109 1.16 4.39 -11.48
CA PHE A 109 0.38 4.22 -12.70
C PHE A 109 1.05 3.27 -13.69
N VAL A 110 2.35 3.48 -13.97
CA VAL A 110 3.15 2.61 -14.85
C VAL A 110 3.19 1.18 -14.32
N PHE A 111 3.39 1.00 -13.02
CA PHE A 111 3.37 -0.31 -12.37
C PHE A 111 2.06 -1.06 -12.60
N VAL A 112 0.91 -0.39 -12.43
CA VAL A 112 -0.41 -1.01 -12.68
C VAL A 112 -0.58 -1.39 -14.15
N VAL A 113 -0.15 -0.53 -15.08
CA VAL A 113 -0.20 -0.82 -16.53
C VAL A 113 0.65 -2.03 -16.89
N LEU A 114 1.85 -2.17 -16.30
CA LEU A 114 2.75 -3.30 -16.52
C LEU A 114 2.18 -4.62 -15.98
N ILE A 115 1.55 -4.62 -14.80
CA ILE A 115 0.89 -5.82 -14.27
C ILE A 115 -0.26 -6.25 -15.17
N ASN A 116 -1.08 -5.30 -15.61
CA ASN A 116 -2.20 -5.59 -16.48
C ASN A 116 -1.75 -6.05 -17.89
N SER A 117 -0.62 -5.52 -18.39
CA SER A 117 -0.07 -5.93 -19.68
C SER A 117 0.48 -7.35 -19.64
N ARG A 118 1.09 -7.77 -18.52
CA ARG A 118 1.48 -9.16 -18.29
C ARG A 118 0.30 -10.11 -18.41
N TRP A 119 -0.83 -9.80 -17.75
CA TRP A 119 -2.03 -10.61 -17.87
C TRP A 119 -2.59 -10.60 -19.30
N TRP A 120 -2.53 -9.47 -20.01
CA TRP A 120 -2.90 -9.40 -21.42
C TRP A 120 -2.07 -10.36 -22.31
N PHE A 121 -0.75 -10.46 -22.08
CA PHE A 121 0.08 -11.44 -22.79
C PHE A 121 -0.39 -12.88 -22.55
N LEU A 122 -0.77 -13.23 -21.31
CA LEU A 122 -1.33 -14.55 -20.99
C LEU A 122 -2.66 -14.80 -21.71
N LEU A 123 -3.56 -13.81 -21.74
CA LEU A 123 -4.83 -13.91 -22.46
C LEU A 123 -4.62 -14.12 -23.97
N ARG A 124 -3.65 -13.40 -24.55
CA ARG A 124 -3.27 -13.53 -25.96
C ARG A 124 -2.66 -14.89 -26.28
N ALA A 125 -1.78 -15.40 -25.40
CA ALA A 125 -1.18 -16.73 -25.54
C ALA A 125 -2.23 -17.86 -25.46
N ASN A 126 -3.30 -17.66 -24.70
CA ASN A 126 -4.43 -18.59 -24.61
C ASN A 126 -5.44 -18.46 -25.77
N GLY A 127 -5.20 -17.58 -26.75
CA GLY A 127 -6.07 -17.41 -27.92
C GLY A 127 -7.40 -16.71 -27.63
N LEU A 128 -7.53 -16.03 -26.48
CA LEU A 128 -8.81 -15.44 -26.04
C LEU A 128 -9.21 -14.15 -26.77
N GLY A 129 -8.36 -13.65 -27.68
CA GLY A 129 -8.68 -12.52 -28.57
C GLY A 129 -8.98 -11.19 -27.88
N VAL A 130 -8.52 -11.00 -26.64
CA VAL A 130 -8.79 -9.79 -25.84
C VAL A 130 -7.84 -8.66 -26.23
N GLY A 131 -8.39 -7.47 -26.50
CA GLY A 131 -7.60 -6.28 -26.80
C GLY A 131 -6.81 -5.77 -25.60
N PHE A 132 -5.71 -5.05 -25.84
CA PHE A 132 -4.87 -4.48 -24.78
C PHE A 132 -5.68 -3.55 -23.84
N PHE A 133 -6.45 -2.63 -24.42
CA PHE A 133 -7.28 -1.70 -23.65
C PHE A 133 -8.42 -2.38 -22.89
N GLU A 134 -8.99 -3.46 -23.42
CA GLU A 134 -9.98 -4.26 -22.70
C GLU A 134 -9.36 -4.89 -21.45
N ALA A 135 -8.17 -5.49 -21.59
CA ALA A 135 -7.44 -6.09 -20.47
C ALA A 135 -7.05 -5.05 -19.41
N GLN A 136 -6.59 -3.86 -19.82
CA GLN A 136 -6.33 -2.74 -18.92
C GLN A 136 -7.60 -2.34 -18.17
N LYS A 137 -8.73 -2.15 -18.87
CA LYS A 137 -10.01 -1.80 -18.25
C LYS A 137 -10.42 -2.82 -17.18
N PHE A 138 -10.36 -4.11 -17.49
CA PHE A 138 -10.67 -5.16 -16.51
C PHE A 138 -9.69 -5.16 -15.33
N GLY A 139 -8.40 -4.91 -15.58
CA GLY A 139 -7.37 -4.77 -14.55
C GLY A 139 -7.65 -3.62 -13.58
N TRP A 140 -7.96 -2.42 -14.10
CA TRP A 140 -8.31 -1.25 -13.29
C TRP A 140 -9.60 -1.44 -12.47
N ILE A 141 -10.62 -2.06 -13.07
CA ILE A 141 -11.84 -2.43 -12.36
C ILE A 141 -11.51 -3.40 -11.23
N GLY A 142 -10.72 -4.44 -11.51
CA GLY A 142 -10.27 -5.40 -10.50
C GLY A 142 -9.50 -4.72 -9.37
N LEU A 143 -8.58 -3.80 -9.68
CA LEU A 143 -7.83 -3.04 -8.69
C LEU A 143 -8.74 -2.20 -7.78
N PHE A 144 -9.73 -1.51 -8.37
CA PHE A 144 -10.71 -0.75 -7.60
C PHE A 144 -11.50 -1.64 -6.62
N PHE A 145 -12.07 -2.75 -7.11
CA PHE A 145 -12.82 -3.66 -6.26
C PHE A 145 -11.94 -4.37 -5.23
N SER A 146 -10.66 -4.57 -5.50
CA SER A 146 -9.70 -5.11 -4.53
C SER A 146 -9.47 -4.17 -3.33
N ASN A 147 -9.62 -2.86 -3.52
CA ASN A 147 -9.43 -1.86 -2.45
C ASN A 147 -10.74 -1.52 -1.73
N VAL A 148 -11.87 -1.53 -2.45
CA VAL A 148 -13.18 -1.14 -1.90
C VAL A 148 -13.90 -2.31 -1.22
N VAL A 149 -13.76 -3.53 -1.75
CA VAL A 149 -14.46 -4.70 -1.19
C VAL A 149 -13.62 -5.29 -0.06
N PRO A 150 -14.16 -5.41 1.17
CA PRO A 150 -13.47 -6.09 2.25
C PRO A 150 -13.36 -7.58 1.95
N GLY A 151 -12.14 -8.00 1.59
CA GLY A 151 -11.74 -9.36 1.24
C GLY A 151 -10.67 -9.36 0.15
N ALA A 152 -9.53 -10.00 0.40
CA ALA A 152 -8.35 -10.01 -0.48
C ALA A 152 -8.62 -10.58 -1.90
N THR A 153 -9.76 -11.24 -2.12
CA THR A 153 -10.14 -11.88 -3.38
C THR A 153 -11.21 -11.12 -4.18
N GLY A 154 -11.75 -10.01 -3.64
CA GLY A 154 -12.86 -9.28 -4.28
C GLY A 154 -12.54 -8.80 -5.69
N GLY A 155 -11.37 -8.19 -5.88
CA GLY A 155 -10.92 -7.70 -7.19
C GLY A 155 -10.77 -8.79 -8.24
N ASP A 156 -10.25 -9.96 -7.85
CA ASP A 156 -10.04 -11.09 -8.74
C ASP A 156 -11.35 -11.75 -9.17
N VAL A 157 -12.31 -11.87 -8.26
CA VAL A 157 -13.64 -12.38 -8.59
C VAL A 157 -14.31 -11.48 -9.61
N VAL A 158 -14.23 -10.16 -9.44
CA VAL A 158 -14.79 -9.22 -10.42
C VAL A 158 -14.09 -9.37 -11.77
N LYS A 159 -12.76 -9.40 -11.80
CA LYS A 159 -11.96 -9.63 -13.01
C LYS A 159 -12.34 -10.94 -13.72
N ALA A 160 -12.53 -12.02 -12.95
CA ALA A 160 -12.98 -13.34 -13.43
C ALA A 160 -14.38 -13.28 -14.06
N VAL A 161 -15.33 -12.61 -13.40
CA VAL A 161 -16.70 -12.45 -13.92
C VAL A 161 -16.70 -11.70 -15.26
N TYR A 162 -15.94 -10.61 -15.37
CA TYR A 162 -15.87 -9.83 -16.61
C TYR A 162 -15.24 -10.63 -17.76
N ILE A 163 -14.12 -11.32 -17.52
CA ILE A 163 -13.45 -12.10 -18.57
C ILE A 163 -14.29 -13.30 -19.01
N VAL A 164 -14.95 -13.98 -18.07
CA VAL A 164 -15.82 -15.14 -18.37
C VAL A 164 -17.05 -14.72 -19.19
N ARG A 165 -17.61 -13.54 -18.92
CA ARG A 165 -18.70 -12.97 -19.73
C ARG A 165 -18.23 -12.60 -21.14
N ARG A 166 -17.01 -12.10 -21.27
CA ARG A 166 -16.42 -11.72 -22.56
C ARG A 166 -16.00 -12.92 -23.42
N CYS A 167 -15.54 -14.00 -22.80
CA CYS A 167 -15.04 -15.23 -23.42
C CYS A 167 -16.02 -16.40 -23.18
N SER A 168 -17.30 -16.22 -23.53
CA SER A 168 -18.39 -17.14 -23.19
C SER A 168 -18.16 -18.60 -23.64
N GLY A 169 -17.35 -18.84 -24.68
CA GLY A 169 -16.97 -20.17 -25.17
C GLY A 169 -15.82 -20.87 -24.42
N ASP A 170 -14.90 -20.12 -23.79
CA ASP A 170 -13.66 -20.65 -23.20
C ASP A 170 -13.46 -20.19 -21.74
N LYS A 171 -14.54 -20.25 -20.96
CA LYS A 171 -14.59 -19.77 -19.56
C LYS A 171 -13.49 -20.36 -18.67
N VAL A 172 -13.18 -21.65 -18.86
CA VAL A 172 -12.14 -22.37 -18.10
C VAL A 172 -10.77 -21.75 -18.37
N ARG A 173 -10.39 -21.54 -19.64
CA ARG A 173 -9.11 -20.92 -19.99
C ARG A 173 -9.00 -19.50 -19.43
N ALA A 174 -10.09 -18.75 -19.47
CA ALA A 174 -10.14 -17.40 -18.92
C ALA A 174 -9.88 -17.37 -17.40
N VAL A 175 -10.51 -18.25 -16.63
CA VAL A 175 -10.27 -18.35 -15.18
C VAL A 175 -8.86 -18.84 -14.87
N VAL A 176 -8.38 -19.88 -15.58
CA VAL A 176 -7.02 -20.40 -15.43
C VAL A 176 -5.98 -19.31 -15.70
N SER A 177 -6.21 -18.43 -16.69
CA SER A 177 -5.29 -17.32 -16.97
C SER A 177 -5.08 -16.37 -15.78
N ILE A 178 -6.11 -16.16 -14.94
CA ILE A 178 -6.02 -15.32 -13.75
C ILE A 178 -5.21 -16.04 -12.66
N VAL A 179 -5.45 -17.34 -12.47
CA VAL A 179 -4.70 -18.14 -11.51
C VAL A 179 -3.22 -18.19 -11.89
N VAL A 180 -2.92 -18.41 -13.17
CA VAL A 180 -1.54 -18.40 -13.70
C VAL A 180 -0.90 -17.02 -13.53
N ASP A 181 -1.62 -15.93 -13.79
CA ASP A 181 -1.11 -14.56 -13.53
C ASP A 181 -0.75 -14.35 -12.05
N ARG A 182 -1.55 -14.89 -11.12
CA ARG A 182 -1.29 -14.83 -9.68
C ARG A 182 -0.06 -15.65 -9.28
N ILE A 183 0.06 -16.88 -9.78
CA ILE A 183 1.23 -17.74 -9.53
C ILE A 183 2.49 -17.05 -10.07
N LEU A 184 2.48 -16.60 -11.33
CA LEU A 184 3.61 -15.89 -11.92
C LEU A 184 3.96 -14.61 -11.15
N GLY A 185 2.97 -13.89 -10.65
CA GLY A 185 3.16 -12.75 -9.75
C GLY A 185 3.93 -13.11 -8.49
N VAL A 186 3.46 -14.12 -7.74
CA VAL A 186 4.11 -14.56 -6.51
C VAL A 186 5.51 -15.12 -6.79
N MET A 187 5.68 -15.92 -7.84
CA MET A 187 6.98 -16.46 -8.24
C MET A 187 7.96 -15.34 -8.58
N SER A 188 7.55 -14.37 -9.39
CA SER A 188 8.40 -13.22 -9.73
C SER A 188 8.78 -12.39 -8.50
N LEU A 189 7.85 -12.20 -7.57
CA LEU A 189 8.09 -11.45 -6.34
C LEU A 189 9.05 -12.19 -5.41
N LEU A 190 8.89 -13.51 -5.26
CA LEU A 190 9.80 -14.34 -4.46
C LEU A 190 11.20 -14.35 -5.07
N LEU A 191 11.32 -14.49 -6.39
CA LEU A 191 12.61 -14.47 -7.08
C LEU A 191 13.34 -13.12 -6.90
N VAL A 192 12.64 -12.01 -7.14
CA VAL A 192 13.22 -10.67 -6.98
C VAL A 192 13.55 -10.40 -5.51
N GLY A 193 12.70 -10.82 -4.57
CA GLY A 193 12.93 -10.71 -3.14
C GLY A 193 14.15 -11.50 -2.67
N SER A 194 14.30 -12.74 -3.12
CA SER A 194 15.46 -13.58 -2.83
C SER A 194 16.74 -13.00 -3.44
N LEU A 195 16.69 -12.48 -4.67
CA LEU A 195 17.85 -11.84 -5.27
C LEU A 195 18.25 -10.57 -4.52
N ALA A 196 17.27 -9.72 -4.17
CA ALA A 196 17.52 -8.50 -3.39
C ALA A 196 18.06 -8.81 -1.98
N SER A 197 17.62 -9.91 -1.37
CA SER A 197 18.09 -10.30 -0.03
C SER A 197 19.57 -10.69 0.00
N THR A 198 20.17 -11.07 -1.14
CA THR A 198 21.62 -11.34 -1.22
C THR A 198 22.46 -10.12 -0.86
N LEU A 199 21.99 -8.91 -1.21
CA LEU A 199 22.64 -7.65 -0.88
C LEU A 199 22.52 -7.29 0.61
N ALA A 200 21.62 -7.95 1.34
CA ALA A 200 21.36 -7.72 2.75
C ALA A 200 21.85 -8.87 3.65
N MET A 201 22.56 -9.85 3.09
CA MET A 201 23.02 -11.04 3.83
C MET A 201 23.93 -10.69 5.01
N ASP A 202 24.75 -9.64 4.87
CA ASP A 202 25.67 -9.20 5.93
C ASP A 202 24.94 -8.66 7.15
N ARG A 203 23.75 -8.08 6.96
CA ARG A 203 22.98 -7.42 8.03
C ARG A 203 21.89 -8.31 8.62
N PHE A 204 21.26 -9.15 7.79
CA PHE A 204 20.14 -10.01 8.21
C PHE A 204 20.25 -11.43 7.62
N PRO A 205 21.23 -12.24 8.06
CA PRO A 205 21.53 -13.55 7.46
C PRO A 205 20.40 -14.57 7.63
N VAL A 206 19.69 -14.56 8.76
CA VAL A 206 18.55 -15.46 9.02
C VAL A 206 17.35 -15.11 8.13
N PHE A 207 17.09 -13.82 7.93
CA PHE A 207 16.01 -13.37 7.06
C PHE A 207 16.29 -13.72 5.59
N ALA A 208 17.51 -13.43 5.12
CA ALA A 208 17.92 -13.74 3.76
C ALA A 208 17.87 -15.25 3.48
N SER A 209 18.38 -16.09 4.37
CA SER A 209 18.33 -17.55 4.20
C SER A 209 16.90 -18.09 4.19
N THR A 210 16.00 -17.55 5.01
CA THR A 210 14.58 -17.94 5.00
C THR A 210 13.89 -17.56 3.68
N MET A 211 14.19 -16.39 3.11
CA MET A 211 13.69 -16.00 1.78
C MET A 211 14.18 -16.94 0.67
N TRP A 212 15.46 -17.31 0.70
CA TRP A 212 16.01 -18.26 -0.26
C TRP A 212 15.39 -19.66 -0.13
N LEU A 213 15.24 -20.17 1.09
CA LEU A 213 14.60 -21.46 1.35
C LEU A 213 13.15 -21.50 0.89
N THR A 214 12.37 -20.44 1.18
CA THR A 214 10.98 -20.35 0.74
C THR A 214 10.89 -20.22 -0.78
N GLY A 215 11.71 -19.37 -1.40
CA GLY A 215 11.76 -19.22 -2.86
C GLY A 215 12.12 -20.53 -3.58
N LEU A 216 13.15 -21.24 -3.12
CA LEU A 216 13.52 -22.56 -3.64
C LEU A 216 12.43 -23.60 -3.38
N GLY A 217 11.83 -23.60 -2.19
CA GLY A 217 10.73 -24.51 -1.85
C GLY A 217 9.53 -24.35 -2.76
N VAL A 218 9.13 -23.11 -3.08
CA VAL A 218 8.02 -22.85 -4.01
C VAL A 218 8.39 -23.26 -5.44
N LEU A 219 9.61 -22.98 -5.90
CA LEU A 219 10.09 -23.44 -7.21
C LEU A 219 10.06 -24.96 -7.34
N LEU A 220 10.55 -25.68 -6.33
CA LEU A 220 10.52 -27.15 -6.27
C LEU A 220 9.08 -27.67 -6.26
N PHE A 221 8.19 -27.05 -5.49
CA PHE A 221 6.79 -27.41 -5.47
C PHE A 221 6.12 -27.23 -6.84
N CYS A 222 6.36 -26.10 -7.51
CA CYS A 222 5.87 -25.88 -8.88
C CYS A 222 6.45 -26.89 -9.87
N PHE A 223 7.73 -27.23 -9.76
CA PHE A 223 8.37 -28.24 -10.60
C PHE A 223 7.74 -29.62 -10.41
N LEU A 224 7.47 -30.02 -9.15
CA LEU A 224 6.80 -31.29 -8.82
C LEU A 224 5.36 -31.34 -9.35
N LEU A 225 4.64 -30.22 -9.35
CA LEU A 225 3.28 -30.16 -9.91
C LEU A 225 3.24 -30.27 -11.44
N ILE A 226 4.29 -29.80 -12.14
CA ILE A 226 4.39 -29.83 -13.60
C ILE A 226 5.03 -31.14 -14.10
N SER A 227 5.82 -31.80 -13.25
CA SER A 227 6.41 -33.11 -13.51
C SER A 227 5.33 -34.10 -13.96
N PRO A 228 5.42 -34.65 -15.18
CA PRO A 228 4.46 -35.63 -15.66
C PRO A 228 4.68 -36.95 -14.90
N THR A 229 3.91 -37.16 -13.84
CA THR A 229 3.67 -38.51 -13.29
C THR A 229 2.64 -39.24 -14.12
#